data_AF-A0A0R0D6X0-F1
#
_entry.id   AF-A0A0R0D6X0-F1
#
_cell.length_a   1.000
_cell.length_b   1.000
_cell.length_c   1.000
_cell.angle_alpha   90.00
_cell.angle_beta   90.00
_cell.angle_gamma   90.00
#
_symmetry.space_group_name_H-M   'P 1'
#
loop_
_entity.id
_entity.type
_entity.pdbx_description
1 polymer ?
#
loop_
_entity_poly.entity_id
_entity_poly.type
_entity_poly.pdbx_seq_one_letter_code
_entity_poly.pdbx_strand_id
1 'polypeptide(L)'
;MSNTVSTAQLAAWLAADNLDAAIEAGLLHWTPGAADDAGQQAMVGAAHARLTQALAARERYRARAVRLRRIAAERDARRAPAPAAPGAAAALPGNVAAILARAKAKAAQGHS
;
A
#
# COMPACT_ATOMS: atom_id res chain seq x y z
N MET A 1 19.99 -1.51 -28.54
CA MET A 1 21.38 -1.96 -28.37
C MET A 1 21.51 -2.44 -26.94
N SER A 2 21.32 -3.74 -26.69
CA SER A 2 21.47 -4.30 -25.36
C SER A 2 22.96 -4.25 -25.02
N ASN A 3 23.36 -3.29 -24.18
CA ASN A 3 24.75 -3.19 -23.74
C ASN A 3 25.00 -4.36 -22.78
N THR A 4 25.61 -5.43 -23.28
CA THR A 4 25.93 -6.60 -22.46
C THR A 4 27.14 -6.25 -21.59
N VAL A 5 26.90 -5.83 -20.36
CA VAL A 5 27.95 -5.59 -19.37
C VAL A 5 28.58 -6.91 -18.92
N SER A 6 29.90 -6.93 -18.71
CA SER A 6 30.59 -8.10 -18.18
C SER A 6 30.43 -8.23 -16.66
N THR A 7 30.52 -9.46 -16.15
CA THR A 7 30.49 -9.73 -14.70
C THR A 7 31.61 -8.99 -13.96
N ALA A 8 32.81 -8.90 -14.57
CA ALA A 8 33.93 -8.16 -14.01
C ALA A 8 33.64 -6.65 -13.86
N GLN A 9 32.96 -6.05 -14.85
CA GLN A 9 32.60 -4.64 -14.80
C GLN A 9 31.52 -4.35 -13.74
N LEU A 10 30.50 -5.21 -13.64
CA LEU A 10 29.52 -5.14 -12.56
C LEU A 10 30.19 -5.29 -11.19
N ALA A 11 31.11 -6.24 -11.06
CA ALA A 11 31.86 -6.46 -9.83
C ALA A 11 32.67 -5.22 -9.42
N ALA A 12 33.31 -4.54 -10.38
CA ALA A 12 34.07 -3.32 -10.12
C ALA A 12 33.19 -2.18 -9.58
N TRP A 13 31.99 -1.97 -10.14
CA TRP A 13 31.07 -0.95 -9.60
C TRP A 13 30.54 -1.30 -8.23
N LEU A 14 30.19 -2.56 -7.98
CA LEU A 14 29.74 -3.01 -6.66
C LEU A 14 30.83 -2.86 -5.60
N ALA A 15 32.09 -3.18 -5.95
CA ALA A 15 33.23 -2.97 -5.06
C ALA A 15 33.48 -1.47 -4.75
N ALA A 16 33.14 -0.59 -5.70
CA ALA A 16 33.19 0.86 -5.52
C ALA A 16 31.92 1.45 -4.86
N ASP A 17 31.01 0.60 -4.35
CA ASP A 17 29.70 0.97 -3.80
C ASP A 17 28.82 1.80 -4.76
N ASN A 18 29.08 1.68 -6.07
CA ASN A 18 28.34 2.37 -7.11
C ASN A 18 27.22 1.47 -7.64
N LEU A 19 26.21 1.26 -6.78
CA LEU A 19 25.07 0.40 -7.09
C LEU A 19 24.25 0.95 -8.26
N ASP A 20 24.10 2.26 -8.35
CA ASP A 20 23.30 2.90 -9.42
C ASP A 20 23.91 2.63 -10.80
N ALA A 21 25.23 2.78 -10.96
CA ALA A 21 25.90 2.44 -12.21
C ALA A 21 25.75 0.94 -12.56
N ALA A 22 25.82 0.05 -11.57
CA ALA A 22 25.59 -1.37 -11.78
C ALA A 22 24.14 -1.66 -12.26
N ILE A 23 23.14 -1.00 -11.67
CA ILE A 23 21.74 -1.13 -12.07
C ILE A 23 21.53 -0.63 -13.50
N GLU A 24 22.02 0.58 -13.83
CA GLU A 24 21.91 1.18 -15.16
C GLU A 24 22.58 0.32 -16.23
N ALA A 25 23.69 -0.33 -15.88
CA ALA A 25 24.38 -1.25 -16.78
C ALA A 25 23.70 -2.62 -16.93
N GLY A 26 22.64 -2.89 -16.17
CA GLY A 26 21.82 -4.09 -16.34
C GLY A 26 22.01 -5.16 -15.27
N LEU A 27 22.47 -4.83 -14.06
CA LEU A 27 22.56 -5.77 -12.93
C LEU A 27 21.28 -6.60 -12.77
N LEU A 28 20.09 -6.02 -12.96
CA LEU A 28 18.81 -6.72 -12.83
C LEU A 28 18.64 -7.90 -13.82
N HIS A 29 19.25 -7.82 -14.99
CA HIS A 29 19.18 -8.83 -16.05
C HIS A 29 20.45 -9.65 -16.18
N TRP A 30 21.36 -9.54 -15.21
CA TRP A 30 22.63 -10.25 -15.22
C TRP A 30 22.42 -11.77 -15.14
N THR A 31 23.24 -12.50 -15.89
CA THR A 31 23.35 -13.96 -15.83
C THR A 31 24.83 -14.35 -15.75
N PRO A 32 25.20 -15.35 -14.92
CA PRO A 32 26.59 -15.78 -14.81
C PRO A 32 27.05 -16.47 -16.09
N GLY A 33 28.21 -16.08 -16.61
CA GLY A 33 28.88 -16.75 -17.72
C GLY A 33 29.88 -17.79 -17.23
N ALA A 34 29.96 -18.96 -17.90
CA ALA A 34 30.83 -20.06 -17.46
C ALA A 34 32.34 -19.72 -17.38
N ALA A 35 32.78 -18.63 -18.03
CA ALA A 35 34.16 -18.17 -18.02
C ALA A 35 34.46 -17.07 -16.99
N ASP A 36 33.45 -16.58 -16.25
CA ASP A 36 33.66 -15.51 -15.28
C ASP A 36 34.34 -16.04 -14.02
N ASP A 37 35.07 -15.17 -13.32
CA ASP A 37 35.65 -15.47 -12.02
C ASP A 37 34.55 -15.80 -10.98
N ALA A 38 34.75 -16.90 -10.24
CA ALA A 38 33.76 -17.39 -9.28
C ALA A 38 33.52 -16.41 -8.11
N GLY A 39 34.55 -15.68 -7.69
CA GLY A 39 34.43 -14.66 -6.63
C GLY A 39 33.60 -13.47 -7.10
N GLN A 40 33.85 -12.99 -8.31
CA GLN A 40 33.07 -11.92 -8.94
C GLN A 40 31.63 -12.34 -9.17
N GLN A 41 31.40 -13.56 -9.68
CA GLN A 41 30.06 -14.11 -9.84
C GLN A 41 29.30 -14.17 -8.51
N ALA A 42 29.95 -14.65 -7.44
CA ALA A 42 29.33 -14.72 -6.12
C ALA A 42 28.93 -13.33 -5.60
N MET A 43 29.80 -12.33 -5.77
CA MET A 43 29.53 -10.95 -5.35
C MET A 43 28.38 -10.32 -6.15
N VAL A 44 28.42 -10.42 -7.48
CA VAL A 44 27.36 -9.88 -8.36
C VAL A 44 26.04 -10.62 -8.12
N GLY A 45 26.09 -11.94 -7.95
CA GLY A 45 24.91 -12.76 -7.65
C GLY A 45 24.26 -12.41 -6.33
N ALA A 46 25.03 -12.14 -5.27
CA ALA A 46 24.50 -11.69 -3.99
C ALA A 46 23.79 -10.33 -4.12
N ALA A 47 24.38 -9.38 -4.85
CA ALA A 47 23.78 -8.08 -5.11
C ALA A 47 22.48 -8.20 -5.94
N HIS A 48 22.51 -9.01 -7.00
CA HIS A 48 21.34 -9.30 -7.84
C HIS A 48 20.19 -9.93 -7.05
N ALA A 49 20.49 -10.93 -6.23
CA ALA A 49 19.50 -11.59 -5.37
C ALA A 49 18.87 -10.61 -4.38
N ARG A 50 19.68 -9.78 -3.71
CA ARG A 50 19.19 -8.75 -2.78
C ARG A 50 18.27 -7.74 -3.47
N LEU A 51 18.66 -7.25 -4.65
CA LEU A 51 17.84 -6.33 -5.44
C LEU A 51 16.50 -6.97 -5.82
N THR A 52 16.52 -8.19 -6.34
CA THR A 52 15.32 -8.92 -6.74
C THR A 52 14.37 -9.15 -5.56
N GLN A 53 14.91 -9.53 -4.40
CA GLN A 53 14.12 -9.69 -3.17
C GLN A 53 13.47 -8.39 -2.71
N ALA A 54 14.21 -7.28 -2.76
CA ALA A 54 13.70 -5.95 -2.39
C ALA A 54 12.56 -5.51 -3.32
N LEU A 55 12.72 -5.72 -4.64
CA LEU A 55 11.68 -5.44 -5.62
C LEU A 55 10.43 -6.30 -5.40
N ALA A 56 10.61 -7.61 -5.16
CA ALA A 56 9.50 -8.50 -4.85
C ALA A 56 8.76 -8.09 -3.58
N ALA A 57 9.47 -7.65 -2.53
CA ALA A 57 8.86 -7.13 -1.31
C ALA A 57 8.04 -5.86 -1.57
N ARG A 58 8.57 -4.93 -2.38
CA ARG A 58 7.86 -3.73 -2.80
C ARG A 58 6.58 -4.06 -3.57
N GLU A 59 6.62 -5.05 -4.45
CA GLU A 59 5.45 -5.45 -5.23
C GLU A 59 4.35 -6.09 -4.36
N ARG A 60 4.73 -6.94 -3.40
CA ARG A 60 3.78 -7.46 -2.39
C ARG A 60 3.09 -6.35 -1.61
N TYR A 61 3.86 -5.33 -1.20
CA TYR A 61 3.32 -4.18 -0.49
C TYR A 61 2.30 -3.42 -1.35
N ARG A 62 2.63 -3.16 -2.63
CA ARG A 62 1.71 -2.50 -3.57
C ARG A 62 0.43 -3.30 -3.79
N ALA A 63 0.53 -4.60 -4.01
CA ALA A 63 -0.63 -5.48 -4.16
C ALA A 63 -1.54 -5.45 -2.92
N ARG A 64 -0.95 -5.49 -1.72
CA ARG A 64 -1.70 -5.36 -0.46
C ARG A 64 -2.39 -3.99 -0.35
N ALA A 65 -1.70 -2.91 -0.70
CA ALA A 65 -2.27 -1.56 -0.65
C ALA A 65 -3.49 -1.42 -1.58
N VAL A 66 -3.41 -1.96 -2.80
CA VAL A 66 -4.55 -1.99 -3.75
C VAL A 66 -5.74 -2.73 -3.14
N ARG A 67 -5.52 -3.91 -2.55
CA ARG A 67 -6.57 -4.69 -1.90
C ARG A 67 -7.24 -3.91 -0.75
N LEU A 68 -6.44 -3.29 0.11
CA LEU A 68 -6.96 -2.52 1.24
C LEU A 68 -7.76 -1.30 0.79
N ARG A 69 -7.31 -0.59 -0.25
CA ARG A 69 -8.05 0.52 -0.85
C ARG A 69 -9.42 0.08 -1.37
N ARG A 70 -9.49 -1.08 -2.05
CA ARG A 70 -10.76 -1.65 -2.51
C ARG A 70 -11.71 -1.95 -1.35
N ILE A 71 -11.21 -2.60 -0.29
CA ILE A 71 -12.01 -2.94 0.89
C ILE A 71 -12.50 -1.66 1.60
N ALA A 72 -11.64 -0.64 1.72
CA ALA A 72 -12.03 0.65 2.30
C ALA A 72 -13.16 1.30 1.51
N ALA A 73 -13.01 1.40 0.19
CA ALA A 73 -14.03 1.98 -0.70
C ALA A 73 -15.37 1.22 -0.60
N GLU A 74 -15.36 -0.11 -0.54
CA GLU A 74 -16.57 -0.90 -0.35
C GLU A 74 -17.24 -0.64 1.00
N ARG A 75 -16.44 -0.55 2.08
CA ARG A 75 -16.96 -0.23 3.41
C ARG A 75 -17.56 1.16 3.48
N ASP A 76 -16.92 2.13 2.84
CA ASP A 76 -17.42 3.50 2.78
C ASP A 76 -18.73 3.58 1.98
N ALA A 77 -18.83 2.86 0.85
CA ALA A 77 -20.08 2.74 0.09
C ALA A 77 -21.21 2.09 0.91
N ARG A 78 -20.93 1.07 1.71
CA ARG A 78 -21.93 0.45 2.62
C ARG A 78 -22.35 1.38 3.77
N ARG A 79 -21.47 2.30 4.18
CA ARG A 79 -21.72 3.27 5.26
C ARG A 79 -22.40 4.54 4.77
N ALA A 80 -22.37 4.83 3.46
CA ALA A 80 -23.06 5.96 2.89
C ALA A 80 -24.56 5.83 3.19
N PRO A 81 -25.17 6.77 3.95
CA PRO A 81 -26.59 6.73 4.18
C PRO A 81 -27.32 6.81 2.83
N ALA A 82 -28.41 6.07 2.69
CA ALA A 82 -29.23 6.14 1.49
C ALA A 82 -29.60 7.61 1.23
N PRO A 83 -29.53 8.09 -0.03
CA PRO A 83 -29.93 9.46 -0.34
C PRO A 83 -31.36 9.65 0.16
N ALA A 84 -31.56 10.64 1.03
CA ALA A 84 -32.86 10.92 1.61
C ALA A 84 -33.85 11.21 0.47
N ALA A 85 -34.96 10.47 0.43
CA ALA A 85 -36.04 10.77 -0.50
C ALA A 85 -36.54 12.20 -0.25
N PRO A 86 -36.71 13.03 -1.30
CA PRO A 86 -37.24 14.37 -1.12
C PRO A 86 -38.64 14.29 -0.49
N GLY A 87 -38.79 14.77 0.75
CA GLY A 87 -40.06 14.80 1.47
C GLY A 87 -40.20 13.89 2.68
N ALA A 88 -39.19 13.07 3.03
CA ALA A 88 -39.24 12.27 4.25
C ALA A 88 -38.97 13.15 5.49
N ALA A 89 -40.02 13.75 6.07
CA ALA A 89 -39.93 14.37 7.38
C ALA A 89 -39.45 13.32 8.40
N ALA A 90 -38.40 13.64 9.15
CA ALA A 90 -37.88 12.78 10.20
C ALA A 90 -38.92 12.65 11.31
N ALA A 91 -39.77 11.63 11.23
CA ALA A 91 -40.68 11.27 12.30
C ALA A 91 -39.84 10.81 13.49
N LEU A 92 -39.84 11.61 14.57
CA LEU A 92 -39.16 11.28 15.80
C LEU A 92 -39.71 9.93 16.31
N PRO A 93 -38.84 8.95 16.64
CA PRO A 93 -39.28 7.68 17.19
C PRO A 93 -40.18 7.91 18.42
N GLY A 94 -41.33 7.22 18.47
CA GLY A 94 -42.39 7.52 19.44
C GLY A 94 -41.95 7.43 20.91
N ASN A 95 -40.94 6.60 21.21
CA ASN A 95 -40.32 6.52 22.53
C ASN A 95 -39.59 7.82 22.92
N VAL A 96 -38.89 8.47 21.99
CA VAL A 96 -38.18 9.73 22.23
C VAL A 96 -39.17 10.88 22.41
N ALA A 97 -40.25 10.90 21.62
CA ALA A 97 -41.34 11.87 21.77
C ALA A 97 -42.01 11.79 23.16
N ALA A 98 -42.26 10.58 23.66
CA ALA A 98 -42.84 10.36 24.98
C ALA A 98 -41.93 10.81 26.13
N ILE A 99 -40.61 10.61 26.01
CA ILE A 99 -39.63 11.08 26.99
C ILE A 99 -39.58 12.61 27.03
N LEU A 100 -39.55 13.26 25.86
CA LEU A 100 -39.59 14.72 25.75
C LEU A 100 -40.88 15.31 26.33
N ALA A 101 -42.03 14.68 26.08
CA ALA A 101 -43.31 15.10 26.64
C ALA A 101 -43.32 15.04 28.18
N ARG A 102 -42.80 13.96 28.79
CA ARG A 102 -42.66 13.84 30.24
C ARG A 102 -41.68 14.87 30.82
N ALA A 103 -40.55 15.10 30.15
CA ALA A 103 -39.57 16.10 30.58
C ALA A 103 -40.18 17.50 30.58
N LYS A 104 -40.95 17.85 29.54
CA LYS A 104 -41.67 19.14 29.45
C LYS A 104 -42.73 19.29 30.54
N ALA A 105 -43.49 18.23 30.81
CA ALA A 105 -44.49 18.23 31.90
C ALA A 105 -43.84 18.43 33.28
N LYS A 106 -42.69 17.79 33.53
CA LYS A 106 -41.95 17.94 34.80
C LYS A 106 -41.37 19.35 34.95
N ALA A 107 -40.87 19.95 33.87
CA ALA A 107 -40.34 21.32 33.89
C ALA A 107 -41.42 22.37 34.16
N ALA A 108 -42.65 22.15 33.69
CA ALA A 108 -43.79 23.02 33.95
C ALA A 108 -44.30 22.93 35.40
N GLN A 109 -44.12 21.79 36.07
CA GLN A 109 -44.56 21.56 37.46
C GLN A 109 -43.55 22.07 38.50
N GLY A 110 -42.29 22.33 38.11
CA GLY A 110 -41.23 22.80 39.02
C GLY A 110 -41.05 24.32 39.13
N HIS A 111 -41.95 25.11 38.55
CA HIS A 111 -41.91 26.59 38.51
C HIS A 111 -43.03 27.27 39.34
N SER A 112 -43.52 26.60 40.39
CA SER A 112 -44.50 27.14 41.34
C SER A 112 -43.90 27.29 42.73
#